data_AF-A0A7W1DS26-F1
#
_entry.id   AF-A0A7W1DS26-F1
#
_cell.length_a   1.000
_cell.length_b   1.000
_cell.length_c   1.000
_cell.angle_alpha   90.00
_cell.angle_beta   90.00
_cell.angle_gamma   90.00
#
_symmetry.space_group_name_H-M   'P 1'
#
loop_
_entity.id
_entity.type
_entity.pdbx_description
1 polymer ?
#
loop_
_entity_poly.entity_id
_entity_poly.type
_entity_poly.pdbx_seq_one_letter_code
_entity_poly.pdbx_strand_id
1 'polypeptide(L)'
;MRLRRWVSTVILGFAAGLLNSAPTAAQDAPAPTLRVGVLPGSVKIDGLLDEPAWSAAESIDSFTQTDPMEGAPASARTEFECSRTPRRS
;
A
#
# COMPACT_ATOMS: atom_id res chain seq x y z
N MET A 1 -27.75 59.64 -14.33
CA MET A 1 -27.21 59.11 -13.05
C MET A 1 -28.22 58.18 -12.40
N ARG A 2 -28.00 56.86 -12.47
CA ARG A 2 -28.69 55.84 -11.66
C ARG A 2 -27.77 54.62 -11.55
N LEU A 3 -26.63 54.85 -10.88
CA LEU A 3 -25.62 53.86 -10.58
C LEU A 3 -25.76 53.48 -9.10
N ARG A 4 -26.57 52.46 -8.82
CA ARG A 4 -26.54 51.77 -7.53
C ARG A 4 -27.35 50.47 -7.67
N ARG A 5 -26.89 49.41 -6.98
CA ARG A 5 -27.58 48.13 -6.70
C ARG A 5 -27.08 46.89 -7.48
N TRP A 6 -25.79 46.76 -7.74
CA TRP A 6 -25.20 45.46 -8.15
C TRP A 6 -24.08 44.93 -7.24
N VAL A 7 -23.80 45.58 -6.11
CA VAL A 7 -22.67 45.17 -5.22
C VAL A 7 -23.11 44.17 -4.13
N SER A 8 -24.41 43.91 -3.96
CA SER A 8 -24.91 43.19 -2.77
C SER A 8 -25.07 41.67 -2.91
N THR A 9 -24.75 41.05 -4.05
CA THR A 9 -25.02 39.61 -4.25
C THR A 9 -23.77 38.72 -4.27
N VAL A 10 -22.55 39.27 -4.28
CA VAL A 10 -21.33 38.46 -4.47
C VAL A 10 -20.70 37.96 -3.16
N ILE A 11 -21.02 38.53 -2.01
CA ILE A 11 -20.25 38.26 -0.77
C ILE A 11 -20.84 37.14 0.12
N LEU A 12 -22.09 36.73 -0.06
CA LEU A 12 -22.71 35.74 0.85
C LEU A 12 -22.48 34.27 0.47
N GLY A 13 -22.00 33.99 -0.75
CA GLY A 13 -21.76 32.60 -1.20
C GLY A 13 -20.37 32.04 -0.86
N PHE A 14 -19.40 32.89 -0.50
CA PHE A 14 -18.00 32.48 -0.38
C PHE A 14 -17.57 32.05 1.03
N ALA A 15 -18.37 32.36 2.06
CA ALA A 15 -17.99 32.10 3.45
C ALA A 15 -18.35 30.69 3.97
N ALA A 16 -19.19 29.93 3.25
CA ALA A 16 -19.72 28.65 3.76
C ALA A 16 -18.89 27.41 3.37
N GLY A 17 -17.90 27.54 2.48
CA GLY A 17 -17.14 26.39 1.97
C GLY A 17 -15.89 26.01 2.78
N LEU A 18 -15.46 26.81 3.75
CA LEU A 18 -14.14 26.71 4.37
C LEU A 18 -14.06 25.82 5.62
N LEU A 19 -15.16 25.24 6.09
CA LEU A 19 -15.19 24.48 7.35
C LEU A 19 -15.25 22.96 7.18
N ASN A 20 -15.26 22.44 5.96
CA ASN A 20 -15.34 21.00 5.72
C ASN A 20 -13.98 20.38 5.35
N SER A 21 -12.94 20.72 6.11
CA SER A 21 -11.67 20.00 6.11
C SER A 21 -11.85 18.70 6.89
N ALA A 22 -12.52 17.71 6.31
CA ALA A 22 -12.49 16.36 6.85
C ALA A 22 -11.04 15.85 6.76
N PRO A 23 -10.45 15.27 7.82
CA PRO A 23 -9.16 14.65 7.70
C PRO A 23 -9.27 13.50 6.69
N THR A 24 -8.52 13.60 5.60
CA THR A 24 -8.33 12.50 4.65
C THR A 24 -7.61 11.37 5.40
N ALA A 25 -8.35 10.35 5.82
CA ALA A 25 -7.81 9.14 6.43
C ALA A 25 -7.23 8.16 5.38
N ALA A 26 -6.47 8.67 4.40
CA ALA A 26 -5.91 7.84 3.33
C ALA A 26 -4.70 6.98 3.78
N GLN A 27 -4.21 7.15 5.01
CA GLN A 27 -2.93 6.58 5.47
C GLN A 27 -3.03 5.67 6.70
N ASP A 28 -4.23 5.39 7.22
CA ASP A 28 -4.40 4.71 8.52
C ASP A 28 -4.45 3.17 8.45
N ALA A 29 -4.29 2.57 7.26
CA ALA A 29 -4.20 1.11 7.17
C ALA A 29 -2.79 0.63 7.57
N PRO A 30 -2.65 -0.31 8.52
CA PRO A 30 -1.35 -0.88 8.84
C PRO A 30 -0.77 -1.59 7.61
N ALA A 31 0.51 -1.35 7.34
CA ALA A 31 1.22 -2.00 6.25
C ALA A 31 1.25 -3.52 6.46
N PRO A 32 1.12 -4.34 5.38
CA PRO A 32 1.27 -5.78 5.49
C PRO A 32 2.68 -6.13 6.00
N THR A 33 2.78 -7.15 6.85
CA THR A 33 4.04 -7.63 7.42
C THR A 33 4.20 -9.12 7.17
N LEU A 34 5.45 -9.59 7.11
CA LEU A 34 5.81 -10.99 6.87
C LEU A 34 6.89 -11.41 7.88
N ARG A 35 6.82 -12.64 8.40
CA ARG A 35 7.91 -13.19 9.22
C ARG A 35 8.97 -13.84 8.33
N VAL A 36 10.22 -13.44 8.56
CA VAL A 36 11.37 -14.04 7.86
C VAL A 36 11.72 -15.40 8.45
N GLY A 37 11.68 -16.45 7.63
CA GLY A 37 12.06 -17.80 8.00
C GLY A 37 13.57 -17.95 8.22
N VAL A 38 13.99 -18.99 8.95
CA VAL A 38 15.40 -19.32 9.13
C VAL A 38 15.81 -20.33 8.08
N LEU A 39 16.87 -20.05 7.34
CA LEU A 39 17.45 -20.97 6.36
C LEU A 39 18.44 -21.92 7.08
N PRO A 40 18.15 -23.22 7.23
CA PRO A 40 19.01 -24.16 7.96
C PRO A 40 20.29 -24.57 7.18
N GLY A 41 20.53 -24.02 6.00
CA GLY A 41 21.64 -24.39 5.14
C GLY A 41 21.90 -23.40 4.00
N SER A 42 22.22 -23.92 2.81
CA SER A 42 22.32 -23.15 1.57
C SER A 42 21.14 -23.45 0.66
N VAL A 43 20.73 -22.47 -0.13
CA VAL A 43 19.81 -22.65 -1.26
C VAL A 43 20.61 -22.56 -2.55
N LYS A 44 20.24 -23.35 -3.56
CA LYS A 44 20.79 -23.23 -4.90
C LYS A 44 19.93 -22.28 -5.73
N ILE A 45 20.55 -21.30 -6.38
CA ILE A 45 19.84 -20.37 -7.25
C ILE A 45 19.86 -20.91 -8.68
N ASP A 46 19.04 -21.92 -8.96
CA ASP A 46 18.92 -22.55 -10.27
C ASP A 46 17.52 -22.45 -10.90
N GLY A 47 16.58 -21.80 -10.21
CA GLY A 47 15.21 -21.59 -10.66
C GLY A 47 14.24 -22.70 -10.25
N LEU A 48 14.70 -23.70 -9.50
CA LEU A 48 13.84 -24.68 -8.84
C LEU A 48 13.64 -24.25 -7.38
N LEU A 49 12.40 -24.37 -6.88
CA LEU A 49 12.06 -24.12 -5.47
C LEU A 49 11.74 -25.44 -4.77
N ASP A 50 12.72 -26.34 -4.71
CA ASP A 50 12.56 -27.69 -4.16
C ASP A 50 13.27 -27.91 -2.81
N GLU A 51 14.08 -26.95 -2.36
CA GLU A 51 14.70 -27.07 -1.04
C GLU A 51 13.69 -26.94 0.11
N PRO A 52 13.86 -27.71 1.21
CA PRO A 52 12.97 -27.66 2.38
C PRO A 52 12.85 -26.27 3.01
N ALA A 53 13.82 -25.39 2.76
CA ALA A 53 13.82 -24.02 3.24
C ALA A 53 12.62 -23.21 2.71
N TRP A 54 12.22 -23.46 1.45
CA TRP A 54 11.09 -22.80 0.80
C TRP A 54 9.73 -23.28 1.31
N SER A 55 9.67 -24.49 1.89
CA SER A 55 8.43 -24.95 2.54
C SER A 55 8.32 -24.50 3.99
N ALA A 56 9.37 -23.91 4.55
CA ALA A 56 9.48 -23.62 5.97
C ALA A 56 9.25 -22.14 6.32
N ALA A 57 9.40 -21.21 5.38
CA ALA A 57 9.09 -19.81 5.65
C ALA A 57 7.63 -19.47 5.28
N GLU A 58 7.16 -18.35 5.82
CA GLU A 58 5.81 -17.85 5.55
C GLU A 58 5.74 -17.34 4.10
N SER A 59 4.72 -17.76 3.37
CA SER A 59 4.42 -17.31 2.01
C SER A 59 3.26 -16.30 2.03
N ILE A 60 3.37 -15.25 1.21
CA ILE A 60 2.30 -14.27 0.99
C ILE A 60 1.98 -14.12 -0.50
N ASP A 61 0.70 -13.94 -0.81
CA ASP A 61 0.19 -13.80 -2.17
C ASP A 61 -0.82 -12.65 -2.36
N SER A 62 -1.23 -12.00 -1.27
CA SER A 62 -2.28 -10.97 -1.23
C SER A 62 -1.77 -9.57 -1.61
N PHE A 63 -1.13 -9.47 -2.78
CA PHE A 63 -0.60 -8.21 -3.31
C PHE A 63 -1.69 -7.31 -3.92
N THR A 64 -1.47 -6.01 -3.82
CA THR A 64 -2.23 -4.99 -4.54
C THR A 64 -1.39 -4.41 -5.67
N GLN A 65 -2.05 -3.89 -6.71
CA GLN A 65 -1.39 -3.24 -7.84
C GLN A 65 -1.57 -1.72 -7.80
N THR A 66 -0.58 -0.99 -8.29
CA THR A 66 -0.67 0.47 -8.50
C THR A 66 -1.25 0.79 -9.88
N ASP A 67 -0.92 -0.01 -10.89
CA ASP A 67 -1.38 0.13 -12.27
C ASP A 67 -2.11 -1.16 -12.70
N PRO A 68 -3.14 -1.09 -13.56
CA PRO A 68 -3.81 0.12 -14.08
C PRO A 68 -4.77 0.78 -13.07
N MET A 69 -5.05 0.12 -11.96
CA MET A 69 -6.01 0.57 -10.96
C MET A 69 -5.43 0.42 -9.57
N GLU A 70 -5.11 1.55 -8.94
CA GLU A 70 -4.43 1.61 -7.66
C GLU A 70 -5.26 0.95 -6.54
N GLY A 71 -4.60 0.10 -5.75
CA GLY A 71 -5.20 -0.60 -4.61
C GLY A 71 -6.04 -1.82 -4.96
N ALA A 72 -6.25 -2.11 -6.25
CA ALA A 72 -6.94 -3.32 -6.68
C ALA A 72 -6.08 -4.58 -6.37
N PRO A 73 -6.68 -5.77 -6.23
CA PRO A 73 -5.93 -7.02 -6.19
C PRO A 73 -4.99 -7.14 -7.40
N ALA A 74 -3.80 -7.70 -7.19
CA ALA A 74 -2.85 -7.92 -8.27
C ALA A 74 -3.46 -8.81 -9.36
N SER A 75 -3.44 -8.32 -10.61
CA SER A 75 -3.91 -9.07 -11.78
C SER A 75 -3.02 -10.26 -12.13
N ALA A 76 -1.74 -10.22 -11.75
CA ALA A 76 -0.79 -11.32 -11.88
C ALA A 76 -0.58 -12.01 -10.53
N ARG A 77 -0.68 -13.35 -10.53
CA ARG A 77 -0.37 -14.15 -9.34
C ARG A 77 1.11 -13.99 -8.99
N THR A 78 1.36 -13.56 -7.76
CA THR A 78 2.70 -13.39 -7.20
C THR A 78 2.72 -14.06 -5.85
N GLU A 79 3.77 -14.85 -5.60
CA GLU A 79 4.02 -15.48 -4.31
C GLU A 79 5.39 -15.02 -3.84
N PHE A 80 5.47 -14.57 -2.59
CA PHE A 80 6.70 -14.07 -2.01
C PHE A 80 6.98 -14.77 -0.69
N GLU A 81 8.24 -15.15 -0.54
CA GLU A 81 8.75 -15.81 0.65
C GLU A 81 10.13 -15.23 0.98
N CYS A 82 10.41 -15.06 2.27
CA CYS A 82 11.69 -14.54 2.72
C CYS A 82 12.31 -15.45 3.79
N SER A 83 13.53 -15.88 3.53
CA SER A 83 14.35 -16.63 4.48
C SER A 83 15.70 -15.94 4.70
N ARG A 84 16.29 -16.14 5.88
CA ARG A 84 17.59 -15.57 6.25
C ARG A 84 18.56 -16.64 6.72
N THR A 85 19.82 -16.50 6.34
CA THR A 85 20.89 -17.30 6.92
C THR A 85 21.13 -16.91 8.39
N PRO A 86 21.33 -17.87 9.30
CA PRO A 86 21.76 -17.57 10.67
C PRO A 86 23.09 -16.82 10.68
N ARG A 87 23.22 -15.83 11.57
CA ARG A 87 24.51 -15.20 11.84
C ARG A 87 25.38 -16.20 12.57
N ARG A 88 26.52 -16.59 11.99
CA ARG A 88 27.51 -17.43 12.69
C ARG A 88 28.13 -16.62 13.84
N SER A 89 28.08 -17.17 15.06
CA SER A 89 28.75 -16.68 16.26
C SER A 89 30.22 -17.04 16.25
#